data_AF-A0A7U2TXZ7-F1
#
_entry.id   AF-A0A7U2TXZ7-F1
#
_cell.length_a   1.000
_cell.length_b   1.000
_cell.length_c   1.000
_cell.angle_alpha   90.00
_cell.angle_beta   90.00
_cell.angle_gamma   90.00
#
_symmetry.space_group_name_H-M   'P 1'
#
loop_
_entity.id
_entity.type
_entity.pdbx_description
1 polymer ?
#
loop_
_entity_poly.entity_id
_entity_poly.type
_entity_poly.pdbx_seq_one_letter_code
_entity_poly.pdbx_strand_id
1 'polypeptide(L)' 'MSTFFKSRTIKISSILCKSIWKKSLKPKITLSGDWIKQAGFEIGESVIISVSKNQLIITKI' A
#
# COMPACT_ATOMS: atom_id res chain seq x y z
N MET A 1 6.85 8.03 -23.69
CA MET A 1 5.42 8.20 -23.39
C MET A 1 5.28 8.33 -21.88
N SER A 2 5.05 9.53 -21.33
CA SER A 2 4.87 9.71 -19.88
C SER A 2 3.49 9.19 -19.48
N THR A 3 3.42 8.03 -18.85
CA THR A 3 2.18 7.48 -18.31
C THR A 3 1.74 8.32 -17.11
N PHE A 4 0.74 9.18 -17.33
CA PHE A 4 0.07 9.90 -16.24
C PHE A 4 -0.87 8.95 -15.52
N PHE A 5 -0.47 8.48 -14.34
CA PHE A 5 -1.38 7.74 -13.46
C PHE A 5 -2.28 8.74 -12.73
N LYS A 6 -3.59 8.64 -12.96
CA LYS A 6 -4.59 9.44 -12.22
C LYS A 6 -4.49 9.12 -10.73
N SER A 7 -4.38 10.15 -9.89
CA SER A 7 -4.39 10.00 -8.44
C SER A 7 -5.67 9.31 -7.97
N ARG A 8 -5.54 8.32 -7.08
CA ARG A 8 -6.67 7.60 -6.50
C ARG A 8 -6.72 7.80 -5.00
N THR A 9 -7.91 8.07 -4.49
CA THR A 9 -8.16 8.17 -3.05
C THR A 9 -8.65 6.82 -2.54
N ILE A 10 -7.93 6.27 -1.57
CA ILE A 10 -8.33 5.04 -0.87
C ILE A 10 -8.52 5.33 0.62
N LYS A 11 -9.38 4.56 1.26
CA LYS A 11 -9.59 4.63 2.71
C LYS A 11 -8.67 3.65 3.43
N ILE A 12 -8.12 4.08 4.56
CA ILE A 12 -7.42 3.18 5.48
C ILE A 12 -8.48 2.30 6.16
N SER A 13 -8.32 1.00 6.03
CA SER A 13 -9.18 0.00 6.69
C SER A 13 -8.55 -0.47 7.99
N SER A 14 -9.33 -1.06 8.88
CA SER A 14 -8.78 -1.75 10.05
C SER A 14 -8.64 -3.25 9.78
N ILE A 15 -7.49 -3.82 10.10
CA ILE A 15 -7.34 -5.28 10.20
C ILE A 15 -7.27 -5.70 11.66
N LEU A 16 -8.01 -6.75 12.01
CA LEU A 16 -7.97 -7.33 13.35
C LEU A 16 -6.74 -8.22 13.44
N CYS A 17 -5.66 -7.71 14.02
CA CYS A 17 -4.47 -8.50 14.28
C CYS A 17 -4.70 -9.29 15.57
N LYS A 18 -4.86 -10.62 15.43
CA LYS A 18 -4.80 -11.55 16.56
C LYS A 18 -3.31 -11.77 16.88
N SER A 19 -2.79 -11.09 17.89
CA SER A 19 -1.59 -11.56 18.58
C SER A 19 -2.02 -12.62 19.60
N ILE A 20 -1.15 -13.62 19.85
CA ILE A 20 -1.34 -14.72 20.82
C ILE A 20 -1.77 -14.18 22.20
N TRP A 21 -1.43 -12.92 22.53
CA TRP A 21 -1.67 -12.31 23.84
C TRP A 21 -2.61 -11.09 23.84
N LYS A 22 -3.04 -10.55 22.69
CA LYS A 22 -3.97 -9.41 22.63
C LYS A 22 -4.61 -9.23 21.26
N LYS A 23 -5.93 -8.98 21.20
CA LYS A 23 -6.59 -8.49 19.99
C LYS A 23 -6.29 -6.99 19.86
N SER A 24 -5.71 -6.57 18.73
CA SER A 24 -5.51 -5.15 18.44
C SER A 24 -5.95 -4.83 17.02
N LEU A 25 -6.65 -3.70 16.86
CA LEU A 25 -6.97 -3.14 15.55
C LEU A 25 -5.75 -2.39 15.05
N LYS A 26 -5.29 -2.73 13.85
CA LYS A 26 -4.17 -2.06 13.19
C LYS A 26 -4.64 -1.44 11.87
N PRO A 27 -4.09 -0.27 11.50
CA PRO A 27 -4.40 0.32 10.21
C PRO A 27 -3.83 -0.55 9.09
N LYS A 28 -4.62 -0.73 8.03
CA LYS A 28 -4.25 -1.48 6.83
C LYS A 28 -4.63 -0.69 5.58
N ILE A 29 -3.64 -0.52 4.72
CA ILE A 29 -3.81 -0.03 3.36
C ILE A 29 -3.86 -1.23 2.42
N THR A 30 -4.91 -1.34 1.62
CA THR A 30 -5.05 -2.35 0.57
C THR A 30 -5.09 -1.63 -0.77
N LEU A 31 -4.10 -1.91 -1.62
CA LEU A 31 -4.08 -1.43 -3.00
C LEU A 31 -4.55 -2.59 -3.89
N SER A 32 -5.54 -2.33 -4.76
CA SER A 32 -6.03 -3.33 -5.70
C SER A 32 -6.43 -2.71 -7.03
N GLY A 33 -6.24 -3.47 -8.11
CA GLY A 33 -6.62 -3.10 -9.48
C GLY A 33 -5.45 -3.09 -10.45
N ASP A 34 -5.78 -3.18 -11.75
CA ASP A 34 -4.80 -3.32 -12.84
C ASP A 34 -3.82 -2.15 -12.94
N TRP A 35 -4.22 -0.97 -12.43
CA TRP A 35 -3.40 0.23 -12.41
C TRP A 35 -2.10 0.06 -11.60
N ILE A 36 -2.05 -0.87 -10.65
CA ILE A 36 -0.84 -1.18 -9.87
C ILE A 36 0.17 -1.91 -10.75
N LYS A 37 -0.32 -2.92 -11.50
CA LYS A 37 0.49 -3.64 -12.49
C LYS A 37 0.95 -2.72 -13.62
N GLN A 38 0.06 -1.85 -14.12
CA GLN A 38 0.41 -0.84 -15.12
C GLN A 38 1.45 0.16 -14.61
N ALA A 39 1.49 0.43 -13.30
CA ALA A 39 2.52 1.24 -12.65
C ALA A 39 3.85 0.50 -12.43
N GLY A 40 3.96 -0.76 -12.86
CA GLY A 40 5.20 -1.55 -12.83
C GLY A 40 5.44 -2.36 -11.55
N PHE A 41 4.42 -2.49 -10.70
CA PHE A 41 4.46 -3.34 -9.51
C PHE A 41 3.84 -4.70 -9.78
N GLU A 42 4.59 -5.77 -9.57
CA GLU A 42 4.11 -7.14 -9.75
C GLU A 42 3.90 -7.89 -8.43
N ILE A 43 3.14 -8.99 -8.50
CA ILE A 43 2.86 -9.84 -7.34
C ILE A 43 4.15 -10.56 -6.93
N GLY A 44 4.49 -10.49 -5.65
CA GLY A 44 5.70 -11.12 -5.11
C GLY A 44 6.96 -10.25 -5.20
N GLU A 45 6.87 -9.07 -5.83
CA GLU A 45 7.99 -8.13 -5.86
C GLU A 45 8.20 -7.46 -4.49
N SER A 46 9.47 -7.19 -4.20
CA SER A 46 9.85 -6.38 -3.05
C SER A 46 9.75 -4.89 -3.40
N VAL A 47 9.21 -4.13 -2.45
CA VAL A 47 9.05 -2.67 -2.58
C VAL A 47 9.67 -1.98 -1.38
N ILE A 48 10.16 -0.76 -1.58
CA ILE A 48 10.60 0.11 -0.49
C ILE A 48 9.43 1.01 -0.09
N ILE A 49 9.21 1.12 1.22
CA ILE A 49 8.24 2.05 1.79
C ILE A 49 9.02 3.09 2.59
N SER A 50 9.09 4.31 2.06
CA SER A 50 9.64 5.46 2.78
C SER A 50 8.54 6.15 3.57
N VAL A 51 8.80 6.40 4.87
CA VAL A 51 7.83 6.97 5.80
C VAL A 51 8.29 8.35 6.25
N SER A 52 7.41 9.34 6.11
CA SER A 52 7.60 10.70 6.59
C SER A 52 6.32 11.21 7.24
N LYS A 53 6.37 12.37 7.91
CA LYS A 53 5.20 12.96 8.56
C LYS A 53 4.09 13.20 7.52
N ASN A 54 2.93 12.55 7.73
CA ASN A 54 1.76 12.60 6.86
C ASN A 54 1.96 12.06 5.43
N GLN A 55 3.00 11.28 5.18
CA GLN A 55 3.31 10.79 3.84
C GLN A 55 3.92 9.39 3.87
N LEU A 56 3.46 8.55 2.94
CA LEU A 56 4.01 7.24 2.64
C LEU A 56 4.32 7.22 1.15
N ILE A 57 5.56 6.88 0.80
CA ILE A 57 6.00 6.74 -0.60
C ILE A 57 6.37 5.27 -0.81
N ILE A 58 5.78 4.66 -1.84
CA ILE A 58 6.05 3.27 -2.23
C ILE A 58 6.81 3.30 -3.54
N THR A 59 7.99 2.69 -3.58
CA THR A 59 8.83 2.58 -4.77
C THR A 59 9.29 1.15 -4.99
N LYS A 60 9.55 0.80 -6.25
CA LYS A 60 10.22 -0.46 -6.59
C LYS A 60 11.68 -0.42 -6.12
N ILE A 61 12.24 -1.59 -5.80
CA ILE A 61 13.69 -1.75 -5.57
C ILE A 61 14.43 -1.70 -6.90
#